data_AF-A0A5N8AIU5-F1
#
_entry.id   AF-A0A5N8AIU5-F1
#
_cell.length_a   1.000
_cell.length_b   1.000
_cell.length_c   1.000
_cell.angle_alpha   90.00
_cell.angle_beta   90.00
_cell.angle_gamma   90.00
#
_symmetry.space_group_name_H-M   'P 1'
#
loop_
_entity.id
_entity.type
_entity.pdbx_description
1 polymer ?
#
loop_
_entity_poly.entity_id
_entity_poly.type
_entity_poly.pdbx_seq_one_letter_code
_entity_poly.pdbx_strand_id
1 'polypeptide(L)'
;MPALPADIIAAKREAIIVIVSDPAIQARYPNAGDGQKAPATGYFENEADANASLTVRASLMGVERSRYGVRVDDLVEVDLSAGVPCWRLMDGELGVDRVCLTARYESDWENETTAMELWG
;
A
#
# COMPACT_ATOMS: atom_id res chain seq x y z
N MET A 1 40.84 -9.94 17.27
CA MET A 1 40.01 -11.15 17.41
C MET A 1 39.75 -11.69 16.02
N PRO A 2 40.18 -12.92 15.68
CA PRO A 2 39.85 -13.51 14.38
C PRO A 2 38.35 -13.83 14.32
N ALA A 3 37.73 -13.61 13.16
CA ALA A 3 36.33 -13.94 12.93
C ALA A 3 36.10 -15.45 13.13
N LEU A 4 34.98 -15.82 13.75
CA LEU A 4 34.66 -17.23 13.95
C LEU A 4 34.35 -17.87 12.58
N PRO A 5 34.65 -19.16 12.38
CA PRO A 5 34.31 -19.86 11.15
C PRO A 5 32.82 -19.76 10.77
N ALA A 6 31.93 -19.67 11.76
CA ALA A 6 30.49 -19.45 11.54
C ALA A 6 30.19 -18.10 10.89
N ASP A 7 30.88 -17.03 11.32
CA ASP A 7 30.72 -15.68 10.76
C ASP A 7 31.22 -15.63 9.31
N ILE A 8 32.32 -16.35 9.02
CA ILE A 8 32.89 -16.46 7.68
C ILE A 8 31.94 -17.24 6.74
N ILE A 9 31.27 -18.26 7.25
CA ILE A 9 30.30 -19.05 6.47
C ILE A 9 29.04 -18.22 6.20
N ALA A 10 28.53 -17.48 7.18
CA ALA A 10 27.40 -16.57 6.99
C ALA A 10 27.69 -15.49 5.92
N ALA A 11 28.91 -14.95 5.91
CA ALA A 11 29.34 -13.96 4.92
C ALA A 11 29.58 -14.53 3.50
N LYS A 12 29.63 -15.86 3.34
CA LYS A 12 29.86 -16.55 2.05
C LYS A 12 28.63 -17.24 1.48
N ARG A 13 27.48 -17.16 2.17
CA ARG A 13 26.23 -17.74 1.65
C ARG A 13 25.80 -17.00 0.39
N GLU A 14 25.29 -17.77 -0.55
CA GLU A 14 24.67 -17.23 -1.75
C GLU A 14 23.47 -16.36 -1.35
N ALA A 15 23.33 -15.21 -2.00
CA ALA A 15 22.24 -14.29 -1.70
C ALA A 15 20.92 -14.88 -2.20
N ILE A 16 19.91 -14.93 -1.33
CA ILE A 16 18.54 -15.28 -1.72
C ILE A 16 17.89 -14.00 -2.27
N ILE A 17 17.46 -14.03 -3.52
CA ILE A 17 16.78 -12.92 -4.18
C ILE A 17 15.30 -13.24 -4.26
N VAL A 18 14.49 -12.41 -3.61
CA VAL A 18 13.03 -12.51 -3.62
C VAL A 18 12.47 -11.32 -4.40
N ILE A 19 11.48 -11.58 -5.26
CA ILE A 19 10.90 -10.57 -6.16
C ILE A 19 9.37 -10.57 -5.99
N VAL A 20 8.79 -9.37 -5.91
CA VAL A 20 7.35 -9.16 -6.06
C VAL A 20 7.12 -8.39 -7.35
N SER A 21 6.15 -8.83 -8.15
CA SER A 21 5.69 -8.14 -9.35
C SER A 21 4.16 -8.14 -9.41
N ASP A 22 3.60 -7.03 -9.87
CA ASP A 22 2.18 -6.90 -10.17
C ASP A 22 2.03 -6.60 -11.68
N PRO A 23 1.48 -7.54 -12.47
CA PRO A 23 1.35 -7.36 -13.91
C PRO A 23 0.37 -6.24 -14.30
N ALA A 24 -0.62 -5.93 -13.46
CA ALA A 24 -1.56 -4.85 -13.72
C ALA A 24 -0.89 -3.48 -13.55
N ILE A 25 -0.09 -3.31 -12.49
CA ILE A 25 0.70 -2.08 -12.27
C ILE A 25 1.74 -1.92 -13.38
N GLN A 26 2.43 -3.00 -13.76
CA GLN A 26 3.43 -2.96 -14.83
C GLN A 26 2.81 -2.57 -16.18
N ALA A 27 1.60 -3.02 -16.48
CA ALA A 27 0.89 -2.65 -17.70
C ALA A 27 0.46 -1.17 -17.72
N ARG A 28 0.00 -0.63 -16.59
CA ARG A 28 -0.44 0.78 -16.48
C ARG A 28 0.72 1.76 -16.40
N TYR A 29 1.78 1.36 -15.70
CA TYR A 29 2.95 2.20 -15.42
C TYR A 29 4.23 1.47 -15.85
N PRO A 30 4.62 1.55 -17.14
CA PRO A 30 5.78 0.84 -17.68
C PRO A 30 7.11 1.17 -16.96
N ASN A 31 7.17 2.32 -16.28
CA ASN A 31 8.34 2.79 -15.55
C ASN A 31 8.25 2.61 -14.03
N ALA A 32 7.22 1.95 -13.49
CA ALA A 32 7.00 1.79 -12.05
C ALA A 32 7.87 0.71 -11.38
N GLY A 33 8.89 0.19 -12.05
CA GLY A 33 9.86 -0.69 -11.42
C GLY A 33 10.68 0.05 -10.36
N ASP A 34 11.24 -0.69 -9.40
CA ASP A 34 12.10 -0.14 -8.34
C ASP A 34 13.34 0.61 -8.88
N GLY A 35 13.65 0.51 -10.18
CA GLY A 35 14.74 1.23 -10.84
C GLY A 35 16.13 0.87 -10.33
N GLN A 36 16.22 -0.03 -9.34
CA GLN A 36 17.47 -0.44 -8.73
C GLN A 36 18.19 -1.45 -9.62
N LYS A 37 19.49 -1.22 -9.83
CA LYS A 37 20.37 -2.16 -10.53
C LYS A 37 20.67 -3.42 -9.70
N ALA A 38 20.38 -3.40 -8.40
CA ALA A 38 20.61 -4.50 -7.47
C ALA A 38 19.45 -4.57 -6.47
N PRO A 39 19.07 -5.77 -6.00
CA PRO A 39 18.05 -5.94 -4.98
C PRO A 39 18.49 -5.30 -3.65
N ALA A 40 17.53 -4.78 -2.87
CA ALA A 40 17.81 -4.23 -1.55
C ALA A 40 18.30 -5.31 -0.58
N THR A 41 19.36 -5.03 0.17
CA THR A 41 19.92 -5.97 1.15
C THR A 41 18.98 -6.15 2.34
N GLY A 42 18.57 -7.39 2.60
CA GLY A 42 17.86 -7.80 3.81
C GLY A 42 18.67 -8.81 4.62
N TYR A 43 18.41 -8.89 5.93
CA TYR A 43 19.04 -9.84 6.83
C TYR A 43 17.99 -10.83 7.32
N PHE A 44 17.72 -11.87 6.53
CA PHE A 44 16.76 -12.92 6.85
C PHE A 44 17.47 -14.28 6.90
N GLU A 45 17.06 -15.15 7.81
CA GLU A 45 17.65 -16.49 7.97
C GLU A 45 17.10 -17.49 6.96
N ASN A 46 15.90 -17.25 6.42
CA ASN A 46 15.25 -18.09 5.43
C ASN A 46 14.48 -17.25 4.39
N GLU A 47 14.11 -17.90 3.28
CA GLU A 47 13.38 -17.27 2.16
C GLU A 47 11.93 -16.90 2.51
N ALA A 48 11.28 -17.66 3.39
CA ALA A 48 9.89 -17.44 3.77
C ALA A 48 9.70 -16.11 4.52
N ASP A 49 10.62 -15.78 5.43
CA ASP A 49 10.61 -14.54 6.19
C ASP A 49 10.91 -13.33 5.29
N ALA A 50 11.83 -13.49 4.35
CA ALA A 50 12.11 -12.47 3.33
C ALA A 50 10.87 -12.21 2.45
N ASN A 51 10.18 -13.27 2.02
CA ASN A 51 8.91 -13.18 1.28
C ASN A 51 7.81 -12.48 2.08
N ALA A 52 7.62 -12.85 3.35
CA ALA A 52 6.62 -12.24 4.21
C ALA A 52 6.88 -10.73 4.40
N SER A 53 8.13 -10.36 4.66
CA SER A 53 8.51 -8.95 4.79
C SER A 53 8.33 -8.18 3.48
N LEU A 54 8.70 -8.77 2.34
CA LEU A 54 8.54 -8.14 1.04
C LEU A 54 7.06 -7.98 0.68
N THR A 55 6.22 -8.95 1.02
CA THR A 55 4.77 -8.91 0.81
C THR A 55 4.12 -7.78 1.60
N VAL A 56 4.45 -7.62 2.89
CA VAL A 56 3.95 -6.51 3.71
C VAL A 56 4.39 -5.18 3.11
N ARG A 57 5.66 -5.05 2.71
CA ARG A 57 6.17 -3.83 2.07
C ARG A 57 5.46 -3.53 0.75
N ALA A 58 5.25 -4.54 -0.09
CA ALA A 58 4.51 -4.42 -1.34
C ALA A 58 3.04 -4.04 -1.10
N SER A 59 2.38 -4.55 -0.06
CA SER A 59 1.01 -4.12 0.28
C SER A 59 0.93 -2.64 0.70
N LEU A 60 2.03 -2.08 1.21
CA LEU A 60 2.09 -0.70 1.66
C LEU A 60 2.43 0.29 0.54
N MET A 61 3.33 -0.11 -0.38
CA MET A 61 3.90 0.79 -1.40
C MET A 61 3.67 0.33 -2.85
N GLY A 62 3.40 -0.95 -3.07
CA GLY A 62 3.23 -1.58 -4.38
C GLY A 62 1.77 -1.86 -4.73
N VAL A 63 0.82 -1.15 -4.11
CA VAL A 63 -0.59 -1.19 -4.48
C VAL A 63 -0.96 0.13 -5.14
N GLU A 64 -1.64 0.07 -6.27
CA GLU A 64 -2.22 1.25 -6.92
C GLU A 64 -3.34 1.81 -6.04
N ARG A 65 -3.00 2.80 -5.21
CA ARG A 65 -3.97 3.52 -4.40
C ARG A 65 -4.47 4.71 -5.17
N SER A 66 -5.77 4.72 -5.44
CA SER A 66 -6.45 5.84 -6.07
C SER A 66 -6.99 6.77 -5.00
N ARG A 67 -7.06 8.04 -5.35
CA ARG A 67 -7.64 9.08 -4.50
C ARG A 67 -8.88 9.59 -5.20
N TYR A 68 -9.99 9.57 -4.48
CA TYR A 68 -11.29 9.97 -5.00
C TYR A 68 -11.80 11.18 -4.22
N GLY A 69 -12.19 12.23 -4.93
CA GLY A 69 -12.96 13.33 -4.36
C GLY A 69 -14.44 12.98 -4.48
N VAL A 70 -15.12 12.84 -3.35
CA VAL A 70 -16.55 12.55 -3.28
C VAL A 70 -17.26 13.76 -2.70
N ARG A 71 -18.32 14.20 -3.38
CA ARG A 71 -19.23 15.23 -2.88
C ARG A 71 -20.59 14.59 -2.69
N VAL A 72 -21.17 14.80 -1.50
CA VAL A 72 -22.51 14.36 -1.13
C VAL A 72 -23.35 15.61 -0.95
N ASP A 73 -24.50 15.66 -1.62
CA ASP A 73 -25.47 16.76 -1.52
C ASP A 73 -26.37 16.58 -0.28
N ASP A 74 -25.73 16.28 0.86
CA ASP A 74 -26.36 16.15 2.18
C ASP A 74 -25.29 16.28 3.28
N LEU A 75 -25.72 16.51 4.52
CA LEU A 75 -24.89 16.47 5.71
C LEU A 75 -24.76 15.02 6.20
N VAL A 76 -23.54 14.49 6.10
CA VAL A 76 -23.20 13.19 6.68
C VAL A 76 -22.73 13.42 8.12
N GLU A 77 -23.07 12.53 9.04
CA GLU A 77 -22.48 12.52 10.37
C GLU A 77 -21.53 11.33 10.50
N VAL A 78 -20.31 11.60 10.97
CA VAL A 78 -19.28 10.57 11.12
C VAL A 78 -19.19 10.18 12.60
N ASP A 79 -19.59 8.94 12.91
CA ASP A 79 -19.38 8.37 14.24
C ASP A 79 -17.93 7.91 14.41
N LEU A 80 -17.13 8.74 15.10
CA LEU A 80 -15.74 8.44 15.39
C LEU A 80 -15.56 7.38 16.50
N SER A 81 -16.62 7.04 17.23
CA SER A 81 -16.56 6.01 18.28
C SER A 81 -16.50 4.59 17.70
N ALA A 82 -16.97 4.41 16.47
CA ALA A 82 -16.92 3.14 15.73
C ALA A 82 -15.54 2.81 15.13
N GLY A 83 -14.57 3.73 15.23
CA GLY A 83 -13.20 3.56 14.73
C GLY A 83 -12.84 4.49 13.57
N VAL A 84 -11.90 4.06 12.71
CA VAL A 84 -11.47 4.86 11.55
C VAL A 84 -12.57 4.86 10.50
N PRO A 85 -13.05 6.04 10.05
CA PRO A 85 -14.15 6.13 9.10
C PRO A 85 -13.75 5.56 7.74
N CYS A 86 -14.49 4.53 7.31
CA CYS A 86 -14.33 3.86 6.03
C CYS A 86 -15.65 3.90 5.26
N TRP A 87 -15.58 4.15 3.96
CA TRP A 87 -16.75 4.20 3.08
C TRP A 87 -16.56 3.25 1.91
N ARG A 88 -17.64 2.56 1.52
CA ARG A 88 -17.63 1.77 0.28
C ARG A 88 -17.92 2.70 -0.89
N LEU A 89 -16.94 2.89 -1.77
CA LEU A 89 -17.11 3.62 -3.02
C LEU A 89 -17.52 2.63 -4.11
N MET A 90 -18.70 2.87 -4.70
CA MET A 90 -19.22 2.11 -5.84
C MET A 90 -19.50 3.07 -6.99
N ASP A 91 -18.73 2.95 -8.07
CA ASP A 91 -18.87 3.76 -9.27
C ASP A 91 -18.67 2.87 -10.50
N GLY A 92 -19.71 2.77 -11.33
CA GLY A 92 -19.70 1.93 -12.54
C GLY A 92 -18.91 2.54 -13.70
N GLU A 93 -18.75 3.86 -13.76
CA GLU A 93 -17.99 4.55 -14.81
C GLU A 93 -16.49 4.45 -14.54
N LEU A 94 -16.11 4.57 -13.27
CA LEU A 94 -14.72 4.39 -12.82
C LEU A 94 -14.35 2.91 -12.60
N GLY A 95 -15.33 2.01 -12.60
CA GLY A 95 -15.12 0.57 -12.36
C GLY A 95 -14.62 0.28 -10.95
N VAL A 96 -15.07 1.05 -9.96
CA VAL A 96 -14.63 0.97 -8.57
C VAL A 96 -15.74 0.35 -7.72
N ASP A 97 -15.41 -0.71 -6.99
CA ASP A 97 -16.24 -1.26 -5.91
C ASP A 97 -15.31 -1.74 -4.80
N ARG A 98 -15.03 -0.88 -3.83
CA ARG A 98 -14.13 -1.19 -2.70
C ARG A 98 -14.40 -0.32 -1.48
N VAL A 99 -13.91 -0.77 -0.33
CA VAL A 99 -13.88 0.02 0.90
C VAL A 99 -12.65 0.92 0.88
N CYS A 100 -12.89 2.23 0.98
CA CYS A 100 -11.88 3.28 1.00
C CYS A 100 -11.80 3.91 2.40
N LEU A 101 -10.60 4.32 2.78
CA LEU A 101 -10.34 5.09 3.99
C LEU A 101 -10.67 6.57 3.75
N THR A 102 -11.27 7.24 4.75
CA THR A 102 -11.50 8.69 4.67
C THR A 102 -10.22 9.43 5.06
N ALA A 103 -9.59 10.10 4.09
CA ALA A 103 -8.39 10.91 4.31
C ALA A 103 -8.74 12.34 4.75
N ARG A 104 -9.81 12.92 4.19
CA ARG A 104 -10.32 14.25 4.53
C ARG A 104 -11.84 14.22 4.60
N TYR A 105 -12.38 14.96 5.57
CA TYR A 105 -13.80 15.15 5.80
C TYR A 105 -14.09 16.64 5.99
N GLU A 106 -15.06 17.16 5.25
CA GLU A 106 -15.48 18.55 5.35
C GLU A 106 -17.00 18.64 5.25
N SER A 107 -17.62 19.19 6.30
CA SER A 107 -19.07 19.43 6.37
C SER A 107 -19.33 20.92 6.19
N ASP A 108 -20.06 21.29 5.15
CA ASP A 108 -20.56 22.64 4.92
C ASP A 108 -22.02 22.72 5.39
N TRP A 109 -22.22 23.38 6.53
CA TRP A 109 -23.53 23.53 7.16
C TRP A 109 -24.39 24.62 6.51
N GLU A 110 -23.79 25.56 5.77
CA GLU A 110 -24.54 26.62 5.09
C GLU A 110 -25.20 26.08 3.82
N ASN A 111 -24.48 25.24 3.09
CA ASN A 111 -24.97 24.63 1.85
C ASN A 111 -25.52 23.21 2.06
N GLU A 112 -25.51 22.70 3.29
CA GLU A 112 -25.92 21.33 3.66
C GLU A 112 -25.23 20.26 2.78
N THR A 113 -23.92 20.40 2.57
CA THR A 113 -23.14 19.45 1.74
C THR A 113 -21.96 18.88 2.50
N THR A 114 -21.52 17.70 2.06
CA THR A 114 -20.34 17.03 2.60
C THR A 114 -19.35 16.74 1.49
N ALA A 115 -18.10 17.13 1.69
CA ALA A 115 -16.98 16.76 0.84
C ALA A 115 -16.05 15.78 1.54
N MET A 116 -15.65 14.75 0.83
CA MET A 116 -14.80 13.68 1.35
C MET A 116 -13.69 13.35 0.37
N GLU A 117 -12.52 13.06 0.92
CA GLU A 117 -11.41 12.51 0.16
C GLU A 117 -11.23 11.05 0.58
N LEU A 118 -11.47 10.14 -0.35
CA LEU A 118 -11.40 8.70 -0.12
C LEU A 118 -10.13 8.12 -0.73
N TRP A 119 -9.49 7.22 0.00
CA TRP A 119 -8.26 6.56 -0.40
C TRP A 119 -8.44 5.03 -0.42
N GLY A 120 -8.20 4.40 -1.58
CA GLY A 120 -8.42 2.98 -1.77
C GLY A 120 -7.98 2.43 -3.12
#